data_AF-A0A6V7HP00-F1
#
_entry.id   AF-A0A6V7HP00-F1
#
_cell.length_a   1.000
_cell.length_b   1.000
_cell.length_c   1.000
_cell.angle_alpha   90.00
_cell.angle_beta   90.00
_cell.angle_gamma   90.00
#
_symmetry.space_group_name_H-M   'P 1'
#
loop_
_entity.id
_entity.type
_entity.pdbx_description
1 polymer ?
#
loop_
_entity_poly.entity_id
_entity_poly.type
_entity_poly.pdbx_seq_one_letter_code
_entity_poly.pdbx_strand_id
1 'polypeptide(L)' 'KFDRYDYEDEQLNIQEYGQKTPPEYNISNIVTPLVIIHSPNDPLSTEDDLKLLTSKLPADTPIIYETIDNEKFNHVD' A
#
# COMPACT_ATOMS: atom_id res chain seq x y z
N LYS A 1 -6.63 2.17 -6.28
CA LYS A 1 -5.63 1.36 -7.02
C LYS A 1 -4.25 1.82 -6.53
N PHE A 2 -3.22 0.97 -6.56
CA PHE A 2 -1.88 1.38 -6.12
C PHE A 2 -0.94 1.43 -7.32
N ASP A 3 -0.74 2.64 -7.83
CA ASP A 3 -0.15 2.92 -9.13
C ASP A 3 0.65 4.21 -9.09
N ARG A 4 1.45 4.42 -10.13
CA ARG A 4 2.08 5.71 -10.38
C ARG A 4 1.02 6.79 -10.62
N TYR A 5 1.42 8.05 -10.48
CA TYR A 5 0.54 9.19 -10.68
C TYR A 5 -0.06 9.21 -12.09
N ASP A 6 -1.38 9.39 -12.22
CA ASP A 6 -2.01 9.64 -13.52
C ASP A 6 -1.93 11.13 -13.86
N TYR A 7 -1.31 11.48 -14.99
CA TYR A 7 -1.26 12.86 -15.45
C TYR A 7 -2.57 13.35 -16.05
N GLU A 8 -3.58 12.48 -16.20
CA GLU A 8 -4.86 12.76 -16.86
C GLU A 8 -4.70 13.25 -18.32
N ASP A 9 -3.52 13.02 -18.90
CA ASP A 9 -3.15 13.32 -20.28
C ASP A 9 -2.35 12.12 -20.83
N GLU A 10 -2.86 11.49 -21.88
CA GLU A 10 -2.24 10.30 -22.47
C GLU A 10 -0.83 10.57 -23.00
N GLN A 11 -0.54 11.76 -23.52
CA GLN A 11 0.78 12.11 -24.05
C GLN A 11 1.78 12.28 -22.91
N LEU A 12 1.37 12.89 -21.80
CA LEU A 12 2.22 12.98 -20.60
C LEU A 12 2.47 11.60 -19.99
N ASN A 13 1.44 10.76 -19.87
CA ASN A 13 1.61 9.37 -19.40
C ASN A 13 2.54 8.57 -20.34
N ILE A 14 2.41 8.71 -21.67
CA ILE A 14 3.31 8.04 -22.62
C ILE A 14 4.74 8.56 -22.48
N GLN A 15 4.93 9.88 -22.31
CA GLN A 15 6.27 10.45 -22.12
C GLN A 15 6.93 9.90 -20.85
N GLU A 16 6.20 9.85 -19.73
CA GLU A 16 6.76 9.45 -18.43
C GLU A 16 6.84 7.92 -18.25
N TYR A 17 5.90 7.16 -18.84
CA TYR A 17 5.72 5.73 -18.58
C TYR A 17 5.82 4.84 -19.82
N GLY A 18 5.85 5.41 -21.03
CA GLY A 18 5.82 4.65 -22.29
C GLY A 18 4.46 4.02 -22.63
N GLN A 19 3.41 4.32 -21.84
CA GLN A 19 2.05 3.80 -22.02
C GLN A 19 1.01 4.85 -21.60
N LYS A 20 -0.22 4.72 -22.11
CA LYS A 20 -1.30 5.70 -21.93
C LYS A 20 -1.81 5.83 -20.49
N THR A 21 -1.70 4.76 -19.70
CA THR A 21 -2.20 4.68 -18.33
C THR A 21 -1.04 4.46 -17.36
N PRO A 22 -1.09 4.97 -16.13
CA PRO A 22 -0.04 4.73 -15.16
C PRO A 22 0.08 3.24 -14.82
N PRO A 23 1.30 2.68 -14.77
CA PRO A 23 1.50 1.31 -14.37
C PRO A 23 1.27 1.12 -12.87
N GLU A 24 0.72 -0.04 -12.51
CA GLU A 24 0.56 -0.46 -11.11
C GLU A 24 1.90 -0.84 -10.49
N TYR A 25 2.04 -0.58 -9.20
CA TYR A 25 3.13 -1.15 -8.43
C TYR A 25 2.87 -2.62 -8.15
N ASN A 26 3.79 -3.48 -8.57
CA ASN A 26 3.70 -4.91 -8.27
C ASN A 26 4.10 -5.18 -6.81
N ILE A 27 3.10 -5.27 -5.92
CA ILE A 27 3.31 -5.57 -4.49
C ILE A 27 4.07 -6.89 -4.27
N SER A 28 3.93 -7.85 -5.19
CA SER A 28 4.68 -9.12 -5.14
C SER A 28 6.20 -8.95 -5.26
N ASN A 29 6.69 -7.76 -5.64
CA ASN A 29 8.13 -7.47 -5.66
C ASN A 29 8.69 -7.10 -4.26
N ILE A 30 7.82 -6.92 -3.25
CA ILE A 30 8.25 -6.65 -1.87
C ILE A 30 8.66 -7.97 -1.20
N VAL A 31 9.95 -8.28 -1.25
CA VAL A 31 10.56 -9.49 -0.69
C VAL A 31 11.32 -9.26 0.63
N THR A 32 11.33 -8.01 1.11
CA THR A 32 11.99 -7.63 2.36
C THR A 32 11.12 -8.02 3.56
N PRO A 33 11.70 -8.52 4.67
CA PRO A 33 10.95 -8.71 5.91
C PRO A 33 10.28 -7.41 6.38
N LEU A 34 9.04 -7.51 6.88
CA LEU A 34 8.23 -6.37 7.28
C LEU A 34 7.82 -6.45 8.75
N VAL A 35 7.78 -5.29 9.41
CA VAL A 35 7.04 -5.08 10.66
C VAL A 35 5.95 -4.08 10.35
N ILE A 36 4.70 -4.48 10.53
CA ILE A 36 3.52 -3.65 10.29
C ILE A 36 2.94 -3.28 11.66
N ILE A 37 2.96 -1.99 11.96
CA ILE A 37 2.36 -1.42 13.16
C ILE A 37 1.10 -0.68 12.72
N HIS A 38 -0.05 -1.00 13.30
CA HIS A 38 -1.32 -0.37 12.94
C HIS A 38 -2.23 -0.20 14.17
N SER A 39 -3.23 0.66 14.07
CA SER A 39 -4.32 0.75 15.06
C SER A 39 -5.69 0.61 14.39
N PRO A 40 -6.70 0.05 15.07
CA PRO A 40 -8.05 -0.06 14.53
C PRO A 40 -8.75 1.29 14.28
N ASN A 41 -8.27 2.36 14.91
CA ASN A 41 -8.88 3.69 14.84
C ASN A 41 -8.15 4.64 13.87
N ASP A 42 -7.16 4.17 13.11
CA ASP A 42 -6.55 4.96 12.03
C ASP A 42 -7.52 5.05 10.83
N PRO A 43 -8.05 6.26 10.51
CA PRO A 43 -8.99 6.42 9.40
C PRO A 43 -8.31 6.40 8.01
N LEU A 44 -6.98 6.48 7.94
CA LEU A 44 -6.21 6.48 6.69
C LEU A 44 -5.57 5.13 6.40
N SER A 45 -5.14 4.40 7.43
CA SER A 45 -4.57 3.05 7.32
C SER A 45 -5.54 2.01 7.89
N THR A 46 -6.66 1.79 7.19
CA THR A 46 -7.73 0.93 7.69
C THR A 46 -7.32 -0.55 7.71
N GLU A 47 -8.01 -1.35 8.53
CA GLU A 47 -7.79 -2.80 8.60
C GLU A 47 -8.07 -3.49 7.25
N ASP A 48 -9.04 -2.98 6.48
CA ASP A 48 -9.38 -3.53 5.17
C ASP A 48 -8.29 -3.25 4.12
N ASP A 49 -7.72 -2.04 4.12
CA ASP A 49 -6.56 -1.72 3.26
C ASP A 49 -5.33 -2.55 3.63
N LEU A 50 -5.12 -2.79 4.93
CA LEU A 50 -4.04 -3.65 5.40
C LEU A 50 -4.23 -5.11 4.95
N LYS A 51 -5.45 -5.65 5.06
CA LYS A 51 -5.79 -6.99 4.52
C LYS A 51 -5.55 -7.05 3.01
N LEU A 52 -5.92 -6.00 2.28
CA LEU A 52 -5.69 -5.93 0.84
C LEU A 52 -4.18 -5.91 0.50
N LEU A 53 -3.38 -5.08 1.18
CA LEU A 53 -1.93 -5.02 1.00
C LEU A 53 -1.29 -6.40 1.22
N THR A 54 -1.63 -7.02 2.33
CA THR A 54 -0.99 -8.26 2.81
C THR A 54 -1.39 -9.47 1.98
N SER A 55 -2.61 -9.49 1.44
CA SER A 55 -3.06 -10.50 0.46
C SER A 55 -2.30 -10.47 -0.87
N LYS A 56 -1.64 -9.34 -1.18
CA LYS A 56 -0.87 -9.15 -2.43
C LYS A 56 0.64 -9.36 -2.24
N LEU A 57 1.11 -9.51 -1.01
CA LEU A 57 2.52 -9.82 -0.75
C LEU A 57 2.84 -11.27 -1.15
N PRO A 58 4.11 -11.59 -1.44
CA PRO A 58 4.56 -12.97 -1.58
C PRO A 58 4.19 -13.79 -0.34
N ALA A 59 3.77 -15.04 -0.56
CA ALA A 59 3.31 -15.91 0.52
C ALA A 59 4.41 -16.24 1.54
N ASP A 60 5.67 -16.13 1.16
CA ASP A 60 6.86 -16.37 1.99
C ASP A 60 7.47 -15.09 2.58
N THR A 61 6.88 -13.91 2.34
CA THR A 61 7.34 -12.66 2.95
C THR A 61 7.16 -12.74 4.47
N PRO A 62 8.24 -12.61 5.27
CA PRO A 62 8.13 -12.60 6.72
C PRO A 62 7.47 -11.29 7.18
N ILE A 63 6.37 -11.41 7.92
CA ILE A 63 5.62 -10.26 8.44
C ILE A 63 5.39 -10.44 9.94
N ILE A 64 5.69 -9.38 10.70
CA ILE A 64 5.26 -9.22 12.09
C ILE A 64 4.15 -8.16 12.12
N TYR A 65 3.04 -8.46 12.79
CA TYR A 65 1.94 -7.52 13.01
C TYR A 65 1.92 -7.07 14.46
N GLU A 66 1.91 -5.76 14.67
CA GLU A 66 1.75 -5.14 15.99
C GLU A 66 0.51 -4.24 15.94
N THR A 67 -0.51 -4.59 16.71
CA THR A 67 -1.72 -3.79 16.81
C THR A 67 -1.67 -2.94 18.07
N ILE A 68 -1.77 -1.63 17.92
CA ILE A 68 -1.91 -0.69 19.04
C ILE A 68 -3.38 -0.65 19.44
N ASP A 69 -3.73 -1.41 20.48
CA ASP A 69 -5.08 -1.48 21.02
C ASP A 69 -5.35 -0.31 21.98
N ASN A 70 -5.53 0.87 21.40
CA ASN A 70 -5.91 2.09 22.10
C ASN A 70 -6.92 2.87 21.25
N GLU A 71 -8.12 3.06 21.81
CA GLU A 71 -9.24 3.77 21.16
C GLU A 71 -8.92 5.19 20.69
N LYS A 72 -7.91 5.82 21.30
CA LYS A 72 -7.50 7.20 20.96
C LYS A 72 -6.37 7.24 19.94
N PHE A 73 -5.64 6.15 19.78
CA PHE A 73 -4.48 6.08 18.89
C PHE A 73 -4.91 5.96 17.44
N ASN A 74 -4.49 6.89 16.60
CA ASN A 74 -4.83 6.96 15.18
C ASN A 74 -3.60 7.39 14.35
N HIS A 75 -3.83 7.84 13.12
CA HIS A 75 -2.78 8.22 12.18
C HIS A 75 -1.81 9.31 12.65
N VAL A 76 -2.26 10.23 13.53
CA VAL A 76 -1.45 11.40 13.92
C VAL A 76 -0.69 11.21 15.23
N ASP A 77 -0.77 10.03 15.84
CA ASP A 77 -0.03 9.65 17.03
C ASP A 77 1.42 9.20 16.73
#